data_AF-A0A699Z9A2-F1
#
_entry.id   AF-A0A699Z9A2-F1
#
_cell.length_a   1.000
_cell.length_b   1.000
_cell.length_c   1.000
_cell.angle_alpha   90.00
_cell.angle_beta   90.00
_cell.angle_gamma   90.00
#
_symmetry.space_group_name_H-M   'P 1'
#
loop_
_entity.id
_entity.type
_entity.pdbx_description
1 polymer ?
#
loop_
_entity_poly.entity_id
_entity_poly.type
_entity_poly.pdbx_seq_one_letter_code
_entity_poly.pdbx_strand_id
1 'polypeptide(L)'
;MMGWMFGEWRVSSSVRDTQLPLGPQFVDAALQAGDLRGGPALQYTARWFSTLPDTWDNTVRVQLGLLPTDAIVPDRAYNTRELSNATLGWEAVASVAYDPREEPDRETVEFSRQGPDGRTIPPRRIELFINRSSSEALGSATFLTDELCRQVNLGVRAVDVVDYETMTGYRLLAPGKVAARQRTAVYLDPRHPLFFKAAGRAIMVIDADLELVREEPPADASQLGAVACVLTPKDVVQCL
;
A
#
# COMPACT_ATOMS: atom_id res chain seq x y z
N MET A 1 -10.08 -12.17 -13.34
CA MET A 1 -10.56 -10.87 -12.80
C MET A 1 -10.49 -10.96 -11.29
N MET A 2 -9.83 -10.00 -10.63
CA MET A 2 -9.58 -10.01 -9.18
C MET A 2 -10.81 -9.56 -8.38
N GLY A 3 -12.03 -9.91 -8.84
CA GLY A 3 -13.28 -9.47 -8.22
C GLY A 3 -13.36 -9.82 -6.74
N TRP A 4 -12.69 -10.89 -6.32
CA TRP A 4 -12.60 -11.30 -4.92
C TRP A 4 -11.82 -10.33 -4.02
N MET A 5 -11.03 -9.39 -4.55
CA MET A 5 -10.39 -8.34 -3.75
C MET A 5 -11.33 -7.18 -3.40
N PHE A 6 -12.44 -7.00 -4.11
CA PHE A 6 -13.39 -5.89 -3.85
C PHE A 6 -13.87 -5.89 -2.40
N GLY A 7 -13.84 -4.75 -1.71
CA GLY A 7 -14.35 -4.58 -0.35
C GLY A 7 -13.37 -3.88 0.60
N GLU A 8 -13.80 -3.74 1.85
CA GLU A 8 -12.94 -3.35 2.98
C GLU A 8 -12.41 -4.62 3.69
N TRP A 9 -11.17 -4.55 4.13
CA TRP A 9 -10.42 -5.67 4.70
C TRP A 9 -9.70 -5.26 5.97
N ARG A 10 -9.78 -6.10 6.98
CA ARG A 10 -8.83 -6.08 8.10
C ARG A 10 -7.58 -6.82 7.72
N VAL A 11 -6.44 -6.14 7.79
CA VAL A 11 -5.13 -6.66 7.44
C VAL A 11 -4.30 -6.86 8.69
N SER A 12 -3.75 -8.06 8.83
CA SER A 12 -2.76 -8.42 9.83
C SER A 12 -1.43 -8.71 9.13
N SER A 13 -0.41 -7.90 9.38
CA SER A 13 0.92 -8.02 8.77
C SER A 13 1.97 -8.40 9.81
N SER A 14 2.61 -9.55 9.62
CA SER A 14 3.65 -10.07 10.51
C SER A 14 4.98 -10.16 9.78
N VAL A 15 6.00 -9.47 10.29
CA VAL A 15 7.36 -9.56 9.73
C VAL A 15 7.95 -10.93 10.04
N ARG A 16 8.30 -11.67 8.99
CA ARG A 16 8.88 -13.01 9.05
C ARG A 16 10.39 -12.95 9.11
N ASP A 17 10.99 -12.15 8.23
CA ASP A 17 12.44 -12.05 8.14
C ASP A 17 12.91 -10.65 7.70
N THR A 18 14.11 -10.28 8.14
CA THR A 18 14.82 -9.06 7.75
C THR A 18 16.26 -9.44 7.46
N GLN A 19 16.70 -9.19 6.22
CA GLN A 19 18.04 -9.51 5.73
C GLN A 19 18.76 -8.23 5.34
N LEU A 20 20.08 -8.22 5.52
CA LEU A 20 20.99 -7.15 5.09
C LEU A 20 21.98 -7.71 4.06
N PRO A 21 21.59 -7.90 2.78
CA PRO A 21 22.34 -8.70 1.81
C PRO A 21 23.78 -8.22 1.58
N LEU A 22 24.04 -6.92 1.78
CA LEU A 22 25.36 -6.32 1.59
C LEU A 22 26.11 -6.06 2.90
N GLY A 23 25.51 -6.42 4.04
CA GLY A 23 26.05 -6.19 5.38
C GLY A 23 25.57 -4.89 6.04
N PRO A 24 25.71 -4.79 7.37
CA PRO A 24 25.16 -3.69 8.16
C PRO A 24 25.73 -2.32 7.78
N GLN A 25 26.96 -2.24 7.29
CA GLN A 25 27.59 -0.98 6.89
C GLN A 25 26.84 -0.23 5.77
N PHE A 26 25.90 -0.88 5.07
CA PHE A 26 25.05 -0.27 4.05
C PHE A 26 23.73 0.29 4.59
N VAL A 27 23.43 0.07 5.87
CA VAL A 27 22.14 0.40 6.48
C VAL A 27 22.37 1.28 7.70
N ASP A 28 21.66 2.40 7.80
CA ASP A 28 21.78 3.30 8.94
C ASP A 28 21.35 2.65 10.25
N ALA A 29 21.99 3.04 11.36
CA ALA A 29 21.74 2.45 12.67
C ALA A 29 20.26 2.56 13.10
N ALA A 30 19.55 3.61 12.69
CA ALA A 30 18.12 3.76 12.95
C ALA A 30 17.27 2.69 12.24
N LEU A 31 17.65 2.31 11.01
CA LEU A 31 16.97 1.27 10.24
C LEU A 31 17.37 -0.13 10.74
N GLN A 32 18.62 -0.31 11.19
CA GLN A 32 19.06 -1.55 11.84
C GLN A 32 18.39 -1.81 13.20
N ALA A 33 18.14 -0.76 13.98
CA ALA A 33 17.51 -0.87 15.29
C ALA A 33 16.03 -1.30 15.22
N GLY A 34 15.42 -1.21 14.04
CA GLY A 34 14.07 -1.67 13.75
C GLY A 34 13.99 -3.14 13.34
N ASP A 35 14.64 -4.09 14.03
CA ASP A 35 14.38 -5.51 13.79
C ASP A 35 12.96 -5.83 14.27
N LEU A 36 12.01 -5.83 13.33
CA LEU A 36 10.59 -6.07 13.59
C LEU A 36 10.25 -7.57 13.74
N ARG A 37 11.23 -8.48 13.58
CA ARG A 37 10.99 -9.93 13.67
C ARG A 37 10.50 -10.33 15.06
N GLY A 38 9.41 -11.09 15.11
CA GLY A 38 8.80 -11.53 16.37
C GLY A 38 8.07 -10.43 17.15
N GLY A 39 7.95 -9.22 16.59
CA GLY A 39 7.06 -8.18 17.09
C GLY A 39 5.58 -8.53 16.89
N PRO A 40 4.65 -7.79 17.53
CA PRO A 40 3.23 -7.96 17.29
C PRO A 40 2.89 -7.68 15.82
N ALA A 41 1.91 -8.42 15.29
CA ALA A 41 1.41 -8.19 13.94
C ALA A 41 0.80 -6.77 13.85
N LEU A 42 1.20 -6.04 12.81
CA LEU A 42 0.62 -4.75 12.46
C LEU A 42 -0.83 -4.94 12.00
N GLN A 43 -1.78 -4.23 12.62
CA GLN A 43 -3.20 -4.30 12.28
C GLN A 43 -3.64 -2.98 11.65
N TYR A 44 -4.32 -3.04 10.51
CA TYR A 44 -4.89 -1.89 9.82
C TYR A 44 -6.03 -2.31 8.89
N THR A 45 -6.80 -1.36 8.38
CA THR A 45 -7.82 -1.63 7.35
C THR A 45 -7.31 -1.23 5.97
N ALA A 46 -7.80 -1.93 4.94
CA ALA A 46 -7.50 -1.62 3.56
C ALA A 46 -8.75 -1.75 2.68
N ARG A 47 -8.87 -0.89 1.68
CA ARG A 47 -9.99 -0.80 0.76
C ARG A 47 -9.57 -1.07 -0.67
N TRP A 48 -10.46 -1.77 -1.37
CA TRP A 48 -10.39 -2.06 -2.79
C TRP A 48 -11.78 -1.85 -3.38
N PHE A 49 -11.89 -1.08 -4.45
CA PHE A 49 -13.18 -0.73 -5.05
C PHE A 49 -13.18 -0.96 -6.56
N SER A 50 -14.38 -1.02 -7.14
CA SER A 50 -14.55 -1.19 -8.58
C SER A 50 -14.52 0.16 -9.28
N THR A 51 -13.75 0.25 -10.35
CA THR A 51 -13.71 1.41 -11.24
C THR A 51 -13.90 0.96 -12.68
N LEU A 52 -14.26 1.91 -13.56
CA LEU A 52 -14.26 1.71 -15.00
C LEU A 52 -13.01 2.38 -15.57
N PRO A 53 -11.95 1.61 -15.89
CA PRO A 53 -10.73 2.18 -16.44
C PRO A 53 -10.99 2.89 -17.76
N ASP A 54 -10.32 4.02 -17.98
CA ASP A 54 -10.32 4.73 -19.26
C ASP A 54 -9.33 4.06 -20.22
N THR A 55 -9.75 2.91 -20.75
CA THR A 55 -8.97 2.11 -21.71
C THR A 55 -9.63 2.14 -23.08
N TRP A 56 -8.82 1.99 -24.13
CA TRP A 56 -9.33 1.88 -25.50
C TRP A 56 -10.39 0.76 -25.65
N ASP A 57 -10.20 -0.38 -24.98
CA ASP A 57 -11.19 -1.48 -25.00
C ASP A 57 -12.54 -1.03 -24.42
N ASN A 58 -12.53 -0.32 -23.29
CA ASN A 58 -13.73 0.24 -22.70
C ASN A 58 -14.35 1.33 -23.58
N THR A 59 -13.54 2.19 -24.21
CA THR A 59 -14.05 3.19 -25.17
C THR A 59 -14.79 2.52 -26.33
N VAL A 60 -14.19 1.49 -26.94
CA VAL A 60 -14.79 0.75 -28.06
C VAL A 60 -16.06 0.02 -27.63
N ARG A 61 -16.04 -0.65 -26.47
CA ARG A 61 -17.23 -1.32 -25.92
C ARG A 61 -18.40 -0.36 -25.78
N VAL A 62 -18.19 0.79 -25.14
CA VAL A 62 -19.24 1.80 -24.95
C VAL A 62 -19.76 2.32 -26.29
N GLN A 63 -18.88 2.61 -27.25
CA GLN A 63 -19.29 3.05 -28.60
C GLN A 63 -20.11 1.99 -29.36
N LEU A 64 -19.86 0.71 -29.10
CA LEU A 64 -20.60 -0.42 -29.66
C LEU A 64 -21.87 -0.78 -28.86
N GLY A 65 -22.23 -0.01 -27.83
CA GLY A 65 -23.38 -0.30 -26.97
C GLY A 65 -23.18 -1.52 -26.05
N LEU A 66 -21.93 -1.94 -25.83
CA LEU A 66 -21.55 -3.00 -24.92
C LEU A 66 -21.22 -2.45 -23.53
N LEU A 67 -21.41 -3.28 -22.50
CA LEU A 67 -21.01 -2.93 -21.15
C LEU A 67 -19.47 -2.84 -21.05
N PRO A 68 -18.92 -1.79 -20.42
CA PRO A 68 -17.50 -1.71 -20.13
C PRO A 68 -17.09 -2.79 -19.12
N THR A 69 -15.81 -3.13 -19.14
CA THR A 69 -15.21 -4.03 -18.15
C THR A 69 -14.68 -3.20 -17.00
N ASP A 70 -15.04 -3.59 -15.78
CA ASP A 70 -14.55 -2.96 -14.58
C ASP A 70 -13.18 -3.52 -14.15
N ALA A 71 -12.52 -2.79 -13.26
CA ALA A 71 -11.30 -3.23 -12.59
C ALA A 71 -11.42 -2.95 -11.10
N ILE A 72 -10.92 -3.89 -10.30
CA ILE A 72 -10.78 -3.70 -8.86
C ILE A 72 -9.42 -3.06 -8.60
N VAL A 73 -9.41 -1.90 -7.96
CA VAL A 73 -8.20 -1.12 -7.67
C VAL A 73 -8.12 -0.79 -6.18
N PRO A 74 -6.92 -0.63 -5.61
CA PRO A 74 -6.77 -0.23 -4.23
C PRO A 74 -7.14 1.25 -4.05
N ASP A 75 -7.78 1.57 -2.92
CA ASP A 75 -7.89 2.95 -2.45
C ASP A 75 -6.55 3.37 -1.85
N ARG A 76 -5.64 3.90 -2.69
CA ARG A 76 -4.29 4.24 -2.27
C ARG A 76 -4.29 5.23 -1.10
N ALA A 77 -5.02 6.33 -1.21
CA ALA A 77 -5.02 7.37 -0.19
C ALA A 77 -5.48 6.83 1.17
N TYR A 78 -6.56 6.05 1.18
CA TYR A 78 -7.03 5.39 2.39
C TYR A 78 -6.01 4.38 2.93
N ASN A 79 -5.53 3.47 2.07
CA ASN A 79 -4.62 2.39 2.47
C ASN A 79 -3.29 2.93 3.01
N THR A 80 -2.74 3.97 2.39
CA THR A 80 -1.51 4.65 2.84
C THR A 80 -1.73 5.31 4.20
N ARG A 81 -2.87 5.97 4.42
CA ARG A 81 -3.24 6.56 5.71
C ARG A 81 -3.28 5.50 6.81
N GLU A 82 -4.04 4.44 6.59
CA GLU A 82 -4.26 3.39 7.60
C GLU A 82 -2.97 2.63 7.92
N LEU A 83 -2.18 2.27 6.90
CA LEU A 83 -0.89 1.63 7.09
C LEU A 83 0.09 2.54 7.87
N SER A 84 0.14 3.82 7.53
CA SER A 84 1.04 4.78 8.18
C SER A 84 0.67 5.00 9.64
N ASN A 85 -0.63 5.17 9.93
CA ASN A 85 -1.15 5.31 11.29
C ASN A 85 -0.84 4.07 12.13
N ALA A 86 -1.11 2.89 11.58
CA ALA A 86 -0.79 1.63 12.25
C ALA A 86 0.71 1.51 12.53
N THR A 87 1.56 1.85 11.55
CA THR A 87 3.02 1.78 11.68
C THR A 87 3.55 2.71 12.77
N LEU A 88 2.95 3.89 12.91
CA LEU A 88 3.31 4.87 13.94
C LEU A 88 2.66 4.60 15.29
N GLY A 89 1.61 3.78 15.33
CA GLY A 89 0.87 3.39 16.54
C GLY A 89 -0.13 4.44 17.04
N TRP A 90 -0.47 5.44 16.23
CA TRP A 90 -1.46 6.48 16.54
C TRP A 90 -1.94 7.18 15.24
N GLU A 91 -2.99 7.99 15.33
CA GLU A 91 -3.54 8.76 14.19
C GLU A 91 -2.63 9.93 13.77
N ALA A 92 -1.51 9.59 13.15
CA ALA A 92 -0.45 10.50 12.78
C ALA A 92 -0.66 11.18 11.43
N VAL A 93 -1.42 10.59 10.53
CA VAL A 93 -1.66 11.12 9.18
C VAL A 93 -2.82 12.10 9.20
N ALA A 94 -2.53 13.35 8.86
CA ALA A 94 -3.52 14.41 8.75
C ALA A 94 -4.27 14.36 7.41
N SER A 95 -3.56 14.10 6.32
CA SER A 95 -4.15 13.94 5.00
C SER A 95 -3.26 13.13 4.07
N VAL A 96 -3.89 12.57 3.04
CA VAL A 96 -3.23 11.90 1.93
C VAL A 96 -3.86 12.43 0.65
N ALA A 97 -3.06 13.09 -0.18
CA ALA A 97 -3.47 13.59 -1.48
C ALA A 97 -2.97 12.65 -2.58
N TYR A 98 -3.91 12.15 -3.39
CA TYR A 98 -3.65 11.26 -4.52
C TYR A 98 -4.72 11.51 -5.59
N ASP A 99 -4.30 11.91 -6.79
CA ASP A 99 -5.18 12.05 -7.94
C ASP A 99 -4.75 11.09 -9.06
N PRO A 100 -5.48 9.97 -9.27
CA PRO A 100 -5.12 8.98 -10.29
C PRO A 100 -5.29 9.48 -11.73
N ARG A 101 -5.88 10.66 -11.96
CA ARG A 101 -6.09 11.24 -13.30
C ARG A 101 -5.02 12.26 -13.65
N GLU A 102 -4.64 13.10 -12.69
CA GLU A 102 -3.65 14.16 -12.91
C GLU A 102 -2.23 13.69 -12.57
N GLU A 103 -2.04 12.99 -11.45
CA GLU A 103 -0.74 12.57 -10.94
C GLU A 103 -0.78 11.10 -10.47
N PRO A 104 -1.00 10.12 -11.38
CA PRO A 104 -1.20 8.70 -11.03
C PRO A 104 -0.02 8.05 -10.32
N ASP A 105 1.18 8.60 -10.50
CA ASP A 105 2.43 8.08 -9.97
C ASP A 105 2.94 8.89 -8.77
N ARG A 106 2.08 9.71 -8.14
CA ARG A 106 2.47 10.56 -7.01
C ARG A 106 1.42 10.59 -5.92
N GLU A 107 1.87 10.50 -4.68
CA GLU A 107 1.06 10.67 -3.49
C GLU A 107 1.77 11.60 -2.49
N THR A 108 1.01 12.48 -1.84
CA THR A 108 1.53 13.37 -0.80
C THR A 108 0.86 13.05 0.53
N VAL A 109 1.65 12.65 1.52
CA VAL A 109 1.17 12.36 2.89
C VAL A 109 1.59 13.48 3.81
N GLU A 110 0.63 14.14 4.45
CA GLU A 110 0.90 15.13 5.49
C GLU A 110 0.64 14.54 6.88
N PHE A 111 1.59 14.75 7.79
CA PHE A 111 1.47 14.29 9.18
C PHE A 111 0.96 15.39 10.11
N SER A 112 0.20 14.96 11.10
CA SER A 112 -0.31 15.76 12.22
C SER A 112 0.83 16.50 12.91
N ARG A 113 0.57 17.77 13.26
CA ARG A 113 1.52 18.61 14.00
C ARG A 113 1.51 18.36 15.50
N GLN A 114 0.59 17.55 16.00
CA GLN A 114 0.48 17.20 17.42
C GLN A 114 0.75 15.72 17.57
N GLY A 115 1.66 15.37 18.47
CA GLY A 115 1.88 13.99 18.87
C GLY A 115 0.80 13.50 19.85
N PRO A 116 0.82 12.20 20.20
CA PRO A 116 -0.14 11.60 21.11
C PRO A 116 -0.07 12.16 22.55
N ASP A 117 1.04 12.80 22.92
CA ASP A 117 1.24 13.49 24.21
C ASP A 117 0.83 14.98 24.16
N GLY A 118 0.20 15.42 23.06
CA GLY A 118 -0.22 16.81 22.85
C GLY A 118 0.93 17.77 22.53
N ARG A 119 2.17 17.28 22.42
CA ARG A 119 3.31 18.13 22.04
C ARG A 119 3.28 18.44 20.55
N THR A 120 3.59 19.69 20.22
CA THR A 120 3.79 20.08 18.83
C THR A 120 5.03 19.41 18.28
N ILE A 121 4.86 18.55 17.28
CA ILE A 121 5.94 17.97 16.50
C ILE A 121 6.17 18.80 15.23
N PRO A 122 7.42 18.91 14.75
CA PRO A 122 7.70 19.58 13.49
C PRO A 122 6.85 18.99 12.35
N PRO A 123 6.28 19.81 11.45
CA PRO A 123 5.55 19.30 10.31
C PRO A 123 6.45 18.37 9.50
N ARG A 124 5.89 17.22 9.13
CA ARG A 124 6.51 16.23 8.26
C ARG A 124 5.60 16.00 7.07
N ARG A 125 6.20 15.88 5.91
CA ARG A 125 5.51 15.51 4.67
C ARG A 125 6.29 14.40 4.00
N ILE A 126 5.58 13.47 3.39
CA ILE A 126 6.17 12.49 2.49
C ILE A 126 5.65 12.79 1.09
N GLU A 127 6.57 12.88 0.13
CA GLU A 127 6.24 12.75 -1.28
C GLU A 127 6.63 11.34 -1.72
N LEU A 128 5.65 10.57 -2.16
CA LEU A 128 5.84 9.24 -2.68
C LEU A 128 5.71 9.28 -4.21
N PHE A 129 6.71 8.76 -4.91
CA PHE A 129 6.73 8.65 -6.37
C PHE A 129 6.78 7.18 -6.77
N ILE A 130 5.84 6.72 -7.58
CA ILE A 130 5.78 5.35 -8.11
C ILE A 130 6.55 5.35 -9.43
N ASN A 131 7.79 4.86 -9.40
CA ASN A 131 8.67 4.85 -10.57
C ASN A 131 8.33 3.69 -11.53
N ARG A 132 7.79 2.60 -10.99
CA ARG A 132 7.31 1.46 -11.75
C ARG A 132 6.24 0.75 -10.95
N SER A 133 5.16 0.35 -11.60
CA SER A 133 4.20 -0.60 -11.05
C SER A 133 3.89 -1.68 -12.07
N SER A 134 3.62 -2.88 -11.58
CA SER A 134 3.14 -3.98 -12.40
C SER A 134 2.22 -4.89 -11.59
N SER A 135 1.30 -5.56 -12.28
CA SER A 135 0.40 -6.49 -11.64
C SER A 135 -0.01 -7.60 -12.59
N GLU A 136 -0.17 -8.81 -12.06
CA GLU A 136 -0.45 -10.01 -12.86
C GLU A 136 -1.39 -10.95 -12.10
N ALA A 137 -2.48 -11.39 -12.76
CA ALA A 137 -3.34 -12.43 -12.23
C ALA A 137 -2.85 -13.81 -12.68
N LEU A 138 -2.54 -14.69 -11.72
CA LEU A 138 -2.20 -16.08 -11.98
C LEU A 138 -3.43 -16.96 -11.71
N GLY A 139 -4.20 -17.20 -12.77
CA GLY A 139 -5.47 -17.95 -12.66
C GLY A 139 -6.56 -17.17 -11.91
N SER A 140 -7.45 -17.89 -11.23
CA SER A 140 -8.62 -17.30 -10.55
C SER A 140 -8.36 -16.90 -9.10
N ALA A 141 -7.34 -17.47 -8.45
CA ALA A 141 -7.15 -17.39 -7.01
C ALA A 141 -5.82 -16.74 -6.59
N THR A 142 -4.99 -16.28 -7.53
CA THR A 142 -3.68 -15.68 -7.23
C THR A 142 -3.49 -14.39 -8.00
N PHE A 143 -2.94 -13.39 -7.32
CA PHE A 143 -2.68 -12.08 -7.85
C PHE A 143 -1.31 -11.59 -7.34
N LEU A 144 -0.47 -11.10 -8.25
CA LEU A 144 0.84 -10.57 -7.94
C LEU A 144 0.87 -9.07 -8.23
N THR A 145 1.53 -8.32 -7.36
CA THR A 145 1.82 -6.89 -7.55
C THR A 145 3.28 -6.62 -7.30
N ASP A 146 3.80 -5.60 -7.96
CA ASP A 146 5.13 -5.07 -7.75
C ASP A 146 5.10 -3.55 -7.93
N GLU A 147 5.68 -2.81 -6.99
CA GLU A 147 5.80 -1.35 -7.04
C GLU A 147 7.17 -0.91 -6.58
N LEU A 148 7.92 -0.23 -7.46
CA LEU A 148 9.15 0.48 -7.14
C LEU A 148 8.82 1.93 -6.87
N CYS A 149 9.09 2.37 -5.65
CA CYS A 149 8.77 3.70 -5.16
C CYS A 149 10.02 4.46 -4.73
N ARG A 150 9.96 5.78 -4.87
CA ARG A 150 10.85 6.73 -4.20
C ARG A 150 10.04 7.49 -3.16
N GLN A 151 10.49 7.45 -1.92
CA GLN A 151 9.92 8.22 -0.82
C GLN A 151 10.85 9.36 -0.46
N VAL A 152 10.34 10.59 -0.51
CA VAL A 152 11.05 11.79 -0.07
C VAL A 152 10.44 12.24 1.24
N ASN A 153 11.18 12.04 2.33
CA ASN A 153 10.83 12.48 3.67
C ASN A 153 11.25 13.94 3.85
N LEU A 154 10.27 14.85 3.93
CA LEU A 154 10.47 16.28 4.11
C LEU A 154 10.21 16.65 5.58
N GLY A 155 11.29 16.92 6.31
CA GLY A 155 11.24 17.51 7.65
C GLY A 155 11.75 18.96 7.66
N VAL A 156 11.61 19.63 8.80
CA VAL A 156 11.97 21.06 8.95
C VAL A 156 13.44 21.38 8.64
N ARG A 157 14.36 20.44 8.87
CA ARG A 157 15.81 20.65 8.65
C ARG A 157 16.50 19.52 7.89
N ALA A 158 15.75 18.50 7.52
CA ALA A 158 16.30 17.29 6.93
C ALA A 158 15.39 16.84 5.80
N VAL A 159 16.01 16.49 4.69
CA VAL A 159 15.38 15.76 3.60
C VAL A 159 16.08 14.42 3.53
N ASP A 160 15.31 13.36 3.67
CA ASP A 160 15.77 12.00 3.52
C ASP A 160 15.06 11.35 2.32
N VAL A 161 15.76 10.50 1.59
CA VAL A 161 15.19 9.84 0.40
C VAL A 161 15.51 8.36 0.48
N VAL A 162 14.47 7.57 0.29
CA VAL A 162 14.56 6.12 0.31
C VAL A 162 13.90 5.60 -0.96
N ASP A 163 14.63 4.77 -1.70
CA ASP A 163 14.08 4.00 -2.80
C ASP A 163 13.76 2.60 -2.28
N TYR A 164 12.55 2.11 -2.55
CA TYR A 164 12.16 0.75 -2.15
C TYR A 164 11.22 0.11 -3.17
N GLU A 165 11.22 -1.21 -3.23
CA GLU A 165 10.37 -2.02 -4.09
C GLU A 165 9.54 -2.95 -3.21
N THR A 166 8.22 -2.94 -3.38
CA THR A 166 7.31 -3.84 -2.68
C THR A 166 6.69 -4.80 -3.67
N MET A 167 6.95 -6.09 -3.46
CA MET A 167 6.39 -7.18 -4.23
C MET A 167 5.41 -7.96 -3.35
N THR A 168 4.17 -8.11 -3.77
CA THR A 168 3.13 -8.80 -2.99
C THR A 168 2.45 -9.87 -3.81
N GLY A 169 2.44 -11.10 -3.29
CA GLY A 169 1.68 -12.21 -3.85
C GLY A 169 0.48 -12.53 -2.99
N TYR A 170 -0.72 -12.22 -3.49
CA TYR A 170 -2.00 -12.52 -2.87
C TYR A 170 -2.56 -13.86 -3.35
N ARG A 171 -3.20 -14.59 -2.43
CA ARG A 171 -3.88 -15.85 -2.69
C ARG A 171 -5.21 -15.91 -1.96
N LEU A 172 -6.29 -16.09 -2.71
CA LEU A 172 -7.62 -16.34 -2.17
C LEU A 172 -7.65 -17.72 -1.47
N LEU A 173 -7.99 -17.74 -0.19
CA LEU A 173 -8.12 -18.97 0.59
C LEU A 173 -9.57 -19.45 0.64
N ALA A 174 -10.48 -18.51 0.86
CA ALA A 174 -11.92 -18.70 0.88
C ALA A 174 -12.59 -17.35 0.58
N PRO A 175 -13.90 -17.32 0.22
CA PRO A 175 -14.62 -16.06 0.15
C PRO A 175 -14.42 -15.23 1.43
N GLY A 176 -13.96 -13.97 1.28
CA GLY A 176 -13.68 -13.08 2.40
C GLY A 176 -12.39 -13.37 3.19
N LYS A 177 -11.55 -14.31 2.75
CA LYS A 177 -10.25 -14.60 3.36
C LYS A 177 -9.13 -14.73 2.33
N VAL A 178 -8.13 -13.86 2.45
CA VAL A 178 -6.97 -13.82 1.56
C VAL A 178 -5.69 -13.92 2.39
N ALA A 179 -4.73 -14.71 1.92
CA ALA A 179 -3.37 -14.69 2.43
C ALA A 179 -2.46 -14.01 1.41
N ALA A 180 -1.49 -13.25 1.89
CA ALA A 180 -0.48 -12.64 1.05
C ALA A 180 0.92 -12.79 1.63
N ARG A 181 1.91 -12.77 0.75
CA ARG A 181 3.32 -12.65 1.12
C ARG A 181 3.86 -11.40 0.48
N GLN A 182 4.45 -10.54 1.29
CA GLN A 182 5.07 -9.31 0.83
C GLN A 182 6.57 -9.36 1.04
N ARG A 183 7.31 -8.88 0.06
CA ARG A 183 8.73 -8.58 0.17
C ARG A 183 8.93 -7.10 -0.11
N THR A 184 9.62 -6.42 0.80
CA THR A 184 10.05 -5.03 0.60
C THR A 184 11.57 -4.99 0.52
N ALA A 185 12.11 -4.59 -0.63
CA ALA A 185 13.52 -4.40 -0.88
C ALA A 185 13.86 -2.91 -0.81
N VAL A 186 14.82 -2.51 0.01
CA VAL A 186 15.26 -1.12 0.15
C VAL A 186 16.58 -0.94 -0.55
N TYR A 187 16.76 0.21 -1.20
CA TYR A 187 17.92 0.58 -1.99
C TYR A 187 18.55 1.88 -1.48
N LEU A 188 19.83 2.10 -1.78
CA LEU A 188 20.49 3.36 -1.46
C LEU A 188 20.08 4.46 -2.43
N ASP A 189 19.93 5.67 -1.89
CA ASP A 189 19.86 6.90 -2.66
C ASP A 189 21.20 7.18 -3.37
N PRO A 190 21.20 7.72 -4.61
CA PRO A 190 22.41 8.05 -5.37
C PRO A 190 23.43 8.97 -4.70
N ARG A 191 23.02 9.75 -3.69
CA ARG A 191 23.90 10.63 -2.91
C ARG A 191 24.62 9.90 -1.79
N HIS A 192 24.23 8.66 -1.47
CA HIS A 192 24.87 7.89 -0.41
C HIS A 192 26.30 7.47 -0.81
N PRO A 193 27.32 7.60 0.06
CA PRO A 193 28.72 7.29 -0.29
C PRO A 193 28.96 5.85 -0.76
N LEU A 194 28.10 4.92 -0.34
CA LEU A 194 28.18 3.50 -0.73
C LEU A 194 27.28 3.12 -1.91
N PHE A 195 26.57 4.07 -2.53
CA PHE A 195 25.61 3.80 -3.62
C PHE A 195 26.22 2.96 -4.76
N PHE A 196 27.35 3.41 -5.31
CA PHE A 196 28.03 2.68 -6.38
C PHE A 196 28.58 1.32 -5.94
N LYS A 197 28.88 1.14 -4.64
CA LYS A 197 29.29 -0.17 -4.10
C LYS A 197 28.10 -1.13 -3.96
N ALA A 198 26.89 -0.62 -3.74
CA ALA A 198 25.68 -1.44 -3.72
C ALA A 198 25.33 -1.97 -5.12
N ALA A 199 25.70 -1.23 -6.17
CA ALA A 199 25.54 -1.64 -7.56
C ALA A 199 24.09 -2.04 -7.92
N GLY A 200 23.13 -1.25 -7.44
CA GLY A 200 21.69 -1.47 -7.69
C GLY A 200 21.08 -2.65 -6.92
N ARG A 201 21.82 -3.27 -5.99
CA ARG A 201 21.28 -4.35 -5.15
C ARG A 201 20.62 -3.80 -3.89
N ALA A 202 19.62 -4.52 -3.40
CA ALA A 202 18.95 -4.20 -2.14
C ALA A 202 19.93 -4.23 -0.96
N ILE A 203 19.88 -3.20 -0.12
CA ILE A 203 20.65 -3.12 1.13
C ILE A 203 19.93 -3.76 2.31
N MET A 204 18.60 -3.81 2.22
CA MET A 204 17.73 -4.45 3.21
C MET A 204 16.57 -5.12 2.48
N VAL A 205 16.18 -6.30 2.94
CA VAL A 205 15.00 -7.03 2.46
C VAL A 205 14.17 -7.44 3.65
N ILE A 206 12.89 -7.07 3.65
CA ILE A 206 11.91 -7.41 4.68
C ILE A 206 10.88 -8.34 4.05
N ASP A 207 10.71 -9.53 4.60
CA ASP A 207 9.67 -10.49 4.22
C ASP A 207 8.56 -10.50 5.28
N ALA A 208 7.30 -10.35 4.85
CA ALA A 208 6.13 -10.37 5.73
C ALA A 208 5.05 -11.35 5.22
N ASP A 209 4.32 -11.92 6.18
CA ASP A 209 3.05 -12.62 5.95
C ASP A 209 1.90 -11.68 6.25
N LEU A 210 0.92 -11.62 5.34
CA LEU A 210 -0.28 -10.82 5.47
C LEU A 210 -1.51 -11.74 5.48
N GLU A 211 -2.40 -11.51 6.43
CA GLU A 211 -3.74 -12.10 6.44
C GLU A 211 -4.78 -11.01 6.28
N LEU A 212 -5.67 -11.17 5.31
CA LEU A 212 -6.75 -10.24 5.04
C LEU A 212 -8.08 -10.95 5.30
N VAL A 213 -8.90 -10.36 6.17
CA VAL A 213 -10.27 -10.80 6.46
C VAL A 213 -11.21 -9.68 6.05
N ARG A 214 -12.16 -9.99 5.17
CA ARG A 214 -13.12 -9.00 4.67
C ARG A 214 -14.01 -8.53 5.81
N GLU A 215 -14.27 -7.23 5.85
CA GLU A 215 -15.28 -6.64 6.74
C GLU A 215 -16.69 -6.94 6.23
N GLU A 216 -17.59 -7.27 7.15
CA GLU A 216 -18.99 -7.51 6.82
C GLU A 216 -19.65 -6.22 6.32
N PRO A 217 -20.55 -6.31 5.32
CA PRO A 217 -21.29 -5.14 4.87
C PRO A 217 -22.21 -4.58 5.97
N PRO A 218 -22.61 -3.31 5.87
CA PRO A 218 -23.65 -2.73 6.73
C PRO A 218 -24.91 -3.59 6.74
N ALA A 219 -25.57 -3.71 7.90
CA ALA A 219 -26.65 -4.68 8.10
C ALA A 219 -27.83 -4.53 7.12
N ASP A 220 -28.14 -3.30 6.71
CA ASP A 220 -29.12 -2.97 5.69
C ASP A 220 -28.72 -3.48 4.30
N ALA A 221 -27.44 -3.36 3.93
CA ALA A 221 -26.91 -3.93 2.69
C ALA A 221 -26.87 -5.47 2.75
N SER A 222 -26.49 -6.06 3.89
CA SER A 222 -26.48 -7.52 4.07
C SER A 222 -27.88 -8.12 3.94
N GLN A 223 -28.92 -7.42 4.41
CA GLN A 223 -30.32 -7.84 4.23
C GLN A 223 -30.76 -7.86 2.76
N LEU A 224 -30.11 -7.05 1.92
CA LEU A 224 -30.32 -7.03 0.47
C LEU A 224 -29.43 -8.04 -0.27
N GLY A 225 -28.65 -8.85 0.44
CA GLY A 225 -27.79 -9.90 -0.11
C GLY A 225 -26.38 -9.46 -0.48
N ALA A 226 -25.96 -8.24 -0.09
CA ALA A 226 -24.58 -7.80 -0.28
C ALA A 226 -23.62 -8.67 0.54
N VAL A 227 -22.51 -9.05 -0.06
CA VAL A 227 -21.40 -9.81 0.56
C VAL A 227 -20.19 -8.93 0.84
N ALA A 228 -20.14 -7.73 0.27
CA ALA A 228 -19.11 -6.74 0.54
C ALA A 228 -19.64 -5.33 0.24
N CYS A 229 -19.23 -4.34 1.01
CA CYS A 229 -19.39 -2.93 0.65
C CYS A 229 -18.09 -2.17 0.90
N VAL A 230 -17.91 -1.07 0.18
CA VAL A 230 -16.75 -0.17 0.34
C VAL A 230 -17.14 1.26 0.03
N LEU A 231 -16.67 2.20 0.85
CA LEU A 231 -16.75 3.63 0.55
C LEU A 231 -15.60 3.98 -0.42
N THR A 232 -15.95 4.52 -1.58
CA THR A 232 -14.97 4.94 -2.59
C THR A 232 -14.42 6.33 -2.30
N PRO A 233 -13.29 6.73 -2.91
CA PRO A 233 -12.75 8.09 -2.82
C PRO A 233 -13.70 9.20 -3.29
N LYS A 234 -14.81 8.87 -3.96
CA LYS A 234 -15.83 9.82 -4.42
C LYS A 234 -17.03 9.90 -3.46
N ASP A 235 -16.87 9.42 -2.24
CA ASP A 235 -17.93 9.34 -1.22
C ASP A 235 -19.17 8.55 -1.67
N VAL A 236 -18.97 7.58 -2.57
CA VAL A 236 -20.01 6.65 -3.01
C VAL A 236 -19.77 5.29 -2.41
N VAL A 237 -20.79 4.69 -1.80
CA VAL A 237 -20.75 3.30 -1.35
C VAL A 237 -21.02 2.37 -2.53
N GLN A 238 -20.11 1.45 -2.79
CA GLN A 238 -20.30 0.34 -3.72
C GLN A 238 -20.53 -0.93 -2.91
N CYS A 239 -21.46 -1.77 -3.36
CA CYS A 239 -21.69 -3.09 -2.77
C CYS A 239 -21.70 -4.17 -3.85
N LEU A 240 -21.22 -5.36 -3.49
CA LEU A 240 -21.22 -6.58 -4.28
C LEU A 240 -22.12 -7.61 -3.60
#